data_AF-A0A962U281-F1
#
_entry.id   AF-A0A962U281-F1
#
_cell.length_a   1.000
_cell.length_b   1.000
_cell.length_c   1.000
_cell.angle_alpha   90.00
_cell.angle_beta   90.00
_cell.angle_gamma   90.00
#
_symmetry.space_group_name_H-M   'P 1'
#
loop_
_entity.id
_entity.type
_entity.pdbx_description
1 polymer ?
#
loop_
_entity_poly.entity_id
_entity_poly.type
_entity_poly.pdbx_seq_one_letter_code
_entity_poly.pdbx_strand_id
1 'polypeptide(L)'
;MNRLRCFSVLAIATLWAAATVASELAGTAWQLVRIQSMDDSVYAADDRARYTLAFEPDGTARMKADCNRGQGSWHSEASGQLRFGPVAATRAMCPPGSLSEKYLAQFEWVRSYVRRDGHLFLATMADGAIIEFEPVDDAPAVATVLGEAVHTTDVEEVQAAIITRLFDQYAAEQGIAAEPAEIDAFVDNLRHGMAAEGLTADTGLTAEDAAALDVMRRQMARSIIRQWKINKALYESYGGRIIYQQLGPEPLDAYRRFFEQRQAAGAFEIRDPIVAERFWRYFTDESIHDFMEPGGADESRAFAVPPWVGSRAIAK
;
A
#
# COMPACT_ATOMS: atom_id res chain seq x y z
N MET A 1 45.62 -15.75 -60.82
CA MET A 1 45.17 -16.66 -59.74
C MET A 1 45.31 -15.95 -58.39
N ASN A 2 44.22 -15.42 -57.80
CA ASN A 2 44.00 -15.46 -56.35
C ASN A 2 42.65 -14.83 -55.91
N ARG A 3 41.72 -15.75 -55.62
CA ARG A 3 40.71 -15.80 -54.53
C ARG A 3 40.02 -14.50 -54.07
N LEU A 4 38.76 -14.34 -54.49
CA LEU A 4 37.73 -13.62 -53.73
C LEU A 4 37.45 -14.36 -52.41
N ARG A 5 37.48 -13.64 -51.28
CA ARG A 5 36.94 -14.10 -49.99
C ARG A 5 35.55 -13.50 -49.79
N CYS A 6 34.55 -14.37 -49.75
CA CYS A 6 33.19 -14.05 -49.33
C CYS A 6 33.15 -13.94 -47.81
N PHE A 7 32.80 -12.78 -47.26
CA PHE A 7 32.47 -12.63 -45.84
C PHE A 7 30.96 -12.80 -45.67
N SER A 8 30.54 -13.95 -45.14
CA SER A 8 29.18 -14.17 -44.67
C SER A 8 28.99 -13.49 -43.32
N VAL A 9 28.12 -12.47 -43.26
CA VAL A 9 27.67 -11.87 -42.01
C VAL A 9 26.55 -12.75 -41.45
N LEU A 10 26.80 -13.40 -40.31
CA LEU A 10 25.78 -14.13 -39.55
C LEU A 10 24.97 -13.11 -38.74
N ALA A 11 23.69 -12.93 -39.07
CA ALA A 11 22.77 -12.14 -38.25
C ALA A 11 22.33 -12.99 -37.05
N ILE A 12 22.75 -12.60 -35.84
CA ILE A 12 22.24 -13.17 -34.59
C ILE A 12 20.91 -12.49 -34.31
N ALA A 13 19.80 -13.19 -34.55
CA ALA A 13 18.48 -12.77 -34.10
C ALA A 13 18.35 -13.13 -32.61
N THR A 14 18.53 -12.15 -31.72
CA THR A 14 18.13 -12.25 -30.32
C THR A 14 16.61 -12.31 -30.24
N LEU A 15 16.05 -13.49 -29.98
CA LEU A 15 14.67 -13.63 -29.54
C LEU A 15 14.56 -13.07 -28.12
N TRP A 16 13.96 -11.89 -27.99
CA TRP A 16 13.48 -11.40 -26.70
C TRP A 16 12.17 -12.14 -26.42
N ALA A 17 12.20 -13.11 -25.51
CA ALA A 17 10.98 -13.65 -24.93
C ALA A 17 10.36 -12.51 -24.10
N ALA A 18 9.28 -11.91 -24.61
CA ALA A 18 8.47 -11.01 -23.81
C ALA A 18 7.93 -11.81 -22.63
N ALA A 19 8.38 -11.49 -21.42
CA ALA A 19 7.74 -12.00 -20.21
C ALA A 19 6.31 -11.46 -20.21
N THR A 20 5.31 -12.34 -20.31
CA THR A 20 3.93 -11.97 -20.00
C THR A 20 3.90 -11.57 -18.54
N VAL A 21 3.81 -10.28 -18.28
CA VAL A 21 3.51 -9.77 -16.93
C VAL A 21 2.12 -10.30 -16.59
N ALA A 22 2.05 -11.28 -15.69
CA ALA A 22 0.78 -11.70 -15.13
C ALA A 22 0.15 -10.48 -14.46
N SER A 23 -1.07 -10.11 -14.88
CA SER A 23 -1.79 -9.00 -14.28
C SER A 23 -1.98 -9.26 -12.78
N GLU A 24 -1.88 -8.20 -11.96
CA GLU A 24 -2.12 -8.25 -10.51
C GLU A 24 -3.54 -8.72 -10.12
N LEU A 25 -4.46 -8.78 -11.07
CA LEU A 25 -5.80 -9.31 -10.87
C LEU A 25 -5.84 -10.84 -10.96
N ALA A 26 -4.86 -11.48 -11.59
CA ALA A 26 -4.85 -12.93 -11.76
C ALA A 26 -4.83 -13.66 -10.41
N GLY A 27 -5.75 -14.61 -10.23
CA GLY A 27 -5.92 -15.37 -8.99
C GLY A 27 -6.71 -14.66 -7.90
N THR A 28 -7.25 -13.47 -8.16
CA THR A 28 -8.04 -12.70 -7.17
C THR A 28 -9.55 -12.99 -7.26
N ALA A 29 -10.25 -12.85 -6.14
CA ALA A 29 -11.70 -13.01 -6.05
C ALA A 29 -12.33 -11.90 -5.20
N TRP A 30 -13.47 -11.40 -5.69
CA TRP A 30 -14.09 -10.17 -5.23
C TRP A 30 -15.60 -10.35 -5.06
N GLN A 31 -16.22 -9.65 -4.11
CA GLN A 31 -17.67 -9.59 -3.92
C GLN A 31 -18.20 -8.16 -4.07
N LEU A 32 -19.40 -8.03 -4.65
CA LEU A 32 -19.97 -6.74 -5.03
C LEU A 32 -20.34 -5.93 -3.77
N VAL A 33 -19.79 -4.72 -3.66
CA VAL A 33 -20.23 -3.73 -2.68
C VAL A 33 -21.42 -2.96 -3.26
N ARG A 34 -21.25 -2.35 -4.45
CA ARG A 34 -22.31 -1.58 -5.13
C ARG A 34 -22.01 -1.32 -6.60
N ILE A 35 -23.06 -1.04 -7.36
CA ILE A 35 -23.02 -0.46 -8.71
C ILE A 35 -23.57 0.96 -8.59
N GLN A 36 -22.76 1.97 -8.91
CA GLN A 36 -23.20 3.36 -9.02
C GLN A 36 -23.28 3.73 -10.50
N SER A 37 -24.49 3.96 -10.97
CA SER A 37 -24.76 4.47 -12.32
C SER A 37 -24.52 5.98 -12.41
N MET A 38 -24.45 6.50 -13.63
CA MET A 38 -24.28 7.94 -13.88
C MET A 38 -25.49 8.81 -13.51
N ASP A 39 -26.68 8.23 -13.42
CA ASP A 39 -27.90 8.92 -12.96
C ASP A 39 -27.97 8.98 -11.42
N ASP A 40 -26.84 8.80 -10.75
CA ASP A 40 -26.67 8.66 -9.29
C ASP A 40 -27.47 7.50 -8.67
N SER A 41 -28.06 6.61 -9.49
CA SER A 41 -28.68 5.40 -8.96
C SER A 41 -27.62 4.48 -8.37
N VAL A 42 -27.81 4.10 -7.11
CA VAL A 42 -26.94 3.16 -6.40
C VAL A 42 -27.68 1.83 -6.20
N TYR A 43 -27.04 0.74 -6.58
CA TYR A 43 -27.55 -0.62 -6.42
C TYR A 43 -26.57 -1.43 -5.58
N ALA A 44 -27.00 -1.84 -4.39
CA ALA A 44 -26.25 -2.72 -3.51
C ALA A 44 -27.06 -3.99 -3.23
N ALA A 45 -26.37 -5.12 -3.11
CA ALA A 45 -27.01 -6.37 -2.73
C ALA A 45 -27.09 -6.47 -1.21
N ASP A 46 -28.22 -6.97 -0.68
CA ASP A 46 -28.36 -7.23 0.76
C ASP A 46 -27.34 -8.27 1.27
N ASP A 47 -26.99 -9.21 0.40
CA ASP A 47 -25.96 -10.23 0.67
C ASP A 47 -24.97 -10.21 -0.50
N ARG A 48 -23.78 -9.67 -0.22
CA ARG A 48 -22.69 -9.47 -1.18
C ARG A 48 -22.08 -10.78 -1.67
N ALA A 49 -22.09 -11.83 -0.85
CA ALA A 49 -21.57 -13.15 -1.21
C ALA A 49 -22.40 -13.84 -2.32
N ARG A 50 -23.56 -13.27 -2.68
CA ARG A 50 -24.35 -13.67 -3.84
C ARG A 50 -23.82 -13.11 -5.17
N TYR A 51 -22.97 -12.10 -5.14
CA TYR A 51 -22.44 -11.43 -6.33
C TYR A 51 -20.93 -11.40 -6.30
N THR A 52 -20.28 -12.31 -7.03
CA THR A 52 -18.82 -12.45 -6.98
C THR A 52 -18.20 -12.37 -8.36
N LEU A 53 -16.95 -11.91 -8.43
CA LEU A 53 -16.10 -11.87 -9.60
C LEU A 53 -14.76 -12.52 -9.25
N ALA A 54 -14.37 -13.57 -9.98
CA ALA A 54 -13.06 -14.18 -9.87
C ALA A 54 -12.30 -14.04 -11.19
N PHE A 55 -11.04 -13.63 -11.12
CA PHE A 55 -10.12 -13.52 -12.23
C PHE A 55 -9.18 -14.72 -12.23
N GLU A 56 -9.50 -15.76 -12.98
CA GLU A 56 -8.67 -16.96 -13.05
C GLU A 56 -7.34 -16.65 -13.77
N PRO A 57 -6.21 -17.26 -13.36
CA PRO A 57 -4.90 -17.03 -14.00
C PRO A 57 -4.83 -17.43 -15.47
N ASP A 58 -5.77 -18.25 -15.96
CA ASP A 58 -5.85 -18.68 -17.36
C ASP A 58 -6.58 -17.67 -18.28
N GLY A 59 -6.96 -16.50 -17.76
CA GLY A 59 -7.71 -15.48 -18.50
C GLY A 59 -9.24 -15.70 -18.47
N THR A 60 -9.75 -16.62 -17.66
CA THR A 60 -11.18 -16.81 -17.44
C THR A 60 -11.69 -15.90 -16.32
N ALA A 61 -12.78 -15.18 -16.57
CA ALA A 61 -13.54 -14.50 -15.54
C ALA A 61 -14.75 -15.34 -15.16
N ARG A 62 -14.94 -15.59 -13.85
CA ARG A 62 -16.11 -16.29 -13.33
C ARG A 62 -16.94 -15.36 -12.48
N MET A 63 -18.24 -15.33 -12.75
CA MET A 63 -19.18 -14.47 -12.05
C MET A 63 -20.26 -15.30 -11.38
N LYS A 64 -20.58 -14.98 -10.13
CA LYS A 64 -21.84 -15.38 -9.48
C LYS A 64 -22.75 -14.17 -9.47
N ALA A 65 -23.99 -14.35 -9.87
CA ALA A 65 -24.99 -13.28 -9.97
C ALA A 65 -26.29 -13.79 -9.34
N ASP A 66 -26.31 -13.85 -8.02
CA ASP A 66 -27.38 -14.43 -7.22
C ASP A 66 -27.64 -15.90 -7.59
N CYS A 67 -28.77 -16.17 -8.26
CA CYS A 67 -29.12 -17.50 -8.72
C CYS A 67 -28.42 -17.88 -10.04
N ASN A 68 -27.83 -16.92 -10.74
CA ASN A 68 -27.15 -17.12 -12.02
C ASN A 68 -25.64 -17.22 -11.88
N ARG A 69 -25.01 -17.85 -12.87
CA ARG A 69 -23.55 -17.92 -13.01
C ARG A 69 -23.17 -17.41 -14.40
N GLY A 70 -22.17 -16.55 -14.44
CA GLY A 70 -21.58 -15.99 -15.65
C GLY A 70 -20.14 -16.45 -15.86
N GLN A 71 -19.69 -16.48 -17.11
CA GLN A 71 -18.32 -16.73 -17.50
C GLN A 71 -17.97 -15.88 -18.73
N GLY A 72 -16.76 -15.34 -18.76
CA GLY A 72 -16.19 -14.67 -19.92
C GLY A 72 -14.67 -14.80 -19.94
N SER A 73 -14.01 -14.24 -20.96
CA SER A 73 -12.56 -14.01 -20.90
C SER A 73 -12.27 -12.65 -20.28
N TRP A 74 -11.09 -12.47 -19.68
CA TRP A 74 -10.57 -11.18 -19.27
C TRP A 74 -9.12 -11.00 -19.73
N HIS A 75 -8.73 -9.75 -19.95
CA HIS A 75 -7.36 -9.39 -20.28
C HIS A 75 -7.00 -8.00 -19.76
N SER A 76 -5.73 -7.84 -19.38
CA SER A 76 -5.16 -6.59 -18.88
C SER A 76 -3.77 -6.42 -19.50
N GLU A 77 -3.66 -5.50 -20.45
CA GLU A 77 -2.41 -5.23 -21.19
C GLU A 77 -1.42 -4.39 -20.37
N ALA A 78 -1.92 -3.62 -19.40
CA ALA A 78 -1.17 -2.79 -18.48
C ALA A 78 -2.00 -2.56 -17.20
N SER A 79 -1.33 -2.19 -16.11
CA SER A 79 -2.03 -1.79 -14.88
C SER A 79 -3.03 -0.66 -15.17
N GLY A 80 -4.21 -0.76 -14.57
CA GLY A 80 -5.34 0.16 -14.80
C GLY A 80 -6.18 -0.12 -16.05
N GLN A 81 -5.75 -1.02 -16.96
CA GLN A 81 -6.55 -1.43 -18.11
C GLN A 81 -7.18 -2.81 -17.88
N LEU A 82 -8.47 -2.95 -18.17
CA LEU A 82 -9.17 -4.23 -18.06
C LEU A 82 -10.25 -4.34 -19.13
N ARG A 83 -10.28 -5.46 -19.84
CA ARG A 83 -11.33 -5.78 -20.81
C ARG A 83 -11.87 -7.17 -20.55
N PHE A 84 -13.18 -7.32 -20.69
CA PHE A 84 -13.84 -8.61 -20.74
C PHE A 84 -14.23 -8.94 -22.18
N GLY A 85 -14.19 -10.22 -22.53
CA GLY A 85 -14.89 -10.75 -23.70
C GLY A 85 -16.39 -10.92 -23.43
N PRO A 86 -17.13 -11.53 -24.39
CA PRO A 86 -18.54 -11.82 -24.22
C PRO A 86 -18.82 -12.64 -22.96
N VAL A 87 -19.87 -12.27 -22.22
CA VAL A 87 -20.27 -12.98 -21.00
C VAL A 87 -21.40 -13.96 -21.30
N ALA A 88 -21.11 -15.25 -21.20
CA ALA A 88 -22.12 -16.29 -21.20
C ALA A 88 -22.66 -16.48 -19.78
N ALA A 89 -23.98 -16.50 -19.62
CA ALA A 89 -24.60 -16.71 -18.31
C ALA A 89 -25.80 -17.65 -18.37
N THR A 90 -26.07 -18.33 -17.25
CA THR A 90 -27.34 -19.05 -17.04
C THR A 90 -28.52 -18.07 -17.03
N ARG A 91 -29.73 -18.59 -17.27
CA ARG A 91 -30.98 -17.80 -17.31
C ARG A 91 -32.02 -18.32 -16.31
N ALA A 92 -31.60 -18.50 -15.07
CA ALA A 92 -32.50 -18.80 -13.96
C ALA A 92 -33.27 -17.53 -13.55
N MET A 93 -34.52 -17.73 -13.15
CA MET A 93 -35.37 -16.66 -12.61
C MET A 93 -34.97 -16.41 -11.16
N CYS A 94 -34.22 -15.33 -10.91
CA CYS A 94 -33.80 -14.98 -9.56
C CYS A 94 -34.95 -14.39 -8.74
N PRO A 95 -34.86 -14.42 -7.40
CA PRO A 95 -35.85 -13.80 -6.53
C PRO A 95 -36.07 -12.31 -6.85
N PRO A 96 -37.26 -11.76 -6.51
CA PRO A 96 -37.51 -10.32 -6.63
C PRO A 96 -36.43 -9.49 -5.91
N GLY A 97 -36.02 -8.38 -6.52
CA GLY A 97 -34.95 -7.52 -6.01
C GLY A 97 -33.52 -7.96 -6.39
N SER A 98 -33.36 -9.08 -7.10
CA SER A 98 -32.04 -9.50 -7.58
C SER A 98 -31.41 -8.50 -8.55
N LEU A 99 -30.12 -8.22 -8.36
CA LEU A 99 -29.29 -7.43 -9.27
C LEU A 99 -28.69 -8.26 -10.42
N SER A 100 -29.08 -9.54 -10.59
CA SER A 100 -28.41 -10.49 -11.51
C SER A 100 -28.21 -9.92 -12.93
N GLU A 101 -29.27 -9.40 -13.54
CA GLU A 101 -29.22 -8.88 -14.91
C GLU A 101 -28.36 -7.62 -14.99
N LYS A 102 -28.57 -6.68 -14.05
CA LYS A 102 -27.82 -5.43 -13.99
C LYS A 102 -26.33 -5.67 -13.80
N TYR A 103 -25.95 -6.58 -12.90
CA TYR A 103 -24.58 -6.94 -12.60
C TYR A 103 -23.87 -7.58 -13.80
N LEU A 104 -24.47 -8.60 -14.43
CA LEU A 104 -23.88 -9.29 -15.56
C LEU A 104 -23.74 -8.39 -16.80
N ALA A 105 -24.67 -7.46 -17.01
CA ALA A 105 -24.63 -6.53 -18.12
C ALA A 105 -23.46 -5.53 -18.07
N GLN A 106 -22.77 -5.37 -16.93
CA GLN A 106 -21.69 -4.39 -16.81
C GLN A 106 -20.39 -4.82 -17.51
N PHE A 107 -20.05 -6.10 -17.45
CA PHE A 107 -18.68 -6.58 -17.68
C PHE A 107 -18.13 -6.29 -19.08
N GLU A 108 -18.94 -6.47 -20.13
CA GLU A 108 -18.53 -6.22 -21.52
C GLU A 108 -18.20 -4.74 -21.79
N TRP A 109 -18.67 -3.83 -20.92
CA TRP A 109 -18.42 -2.39 -21.01
C TRP A 109 -17.22 -1.92 -20.20
N VAL A 110 -16.64 -2.76 -19.34
CA VAL A 110 -15.48 -2.42 -18.50
C VAL A 110 -14.26 -2.12 -19.39
N ARG A 111 -13.55 -1.03 -19.07
CA ARG A 111 -12.33 -0.61 -19.78
C ARG A 111 -11.15 -0.37 -18.87
N SER A 112 -11.41 0.00 -17.63
CA SER A 112 -10.37 0.28 -16.65
C SER A 112 -10.76 -0.24 -15.28
N TYR A 113 -9.74 -0.36 -14.45
CA TYR A 113 -9.90 -0.67 -13.04
C TYR A 113 -8.97 0.21 -12.19
N VAL A 114 -9.33 0.38 -10.93
CA VAL A 114 -8.47 0.95 -9.90
C VAL A 114 -8.58 0.05 -8.67
N ARG A 115 -7.45 -0.23 -8.03
CA ARG A 115 -7.42 -0.78 -6.66
C ARG A 115 -7.06 0.35 -5.70
N ARG A 116 -7.85 0.50 -4.65
CA ARG A 116 -7.61 1.51 -3.62
C ARG A 116 -8.28 1.08 -2.34
N ASP A 117 -7.61 1.28 -1.20
CA ASP A 117 -8.16 0.98 0.12
C ASP A 117 -8.57 -0.50 0.25
N GLY A 118 -7.85 -1.40 -0.42
CA GLY A 118 -8.18 -2.83 -0.50
C GLY A 118 -9.40 -3.18 -1.36
N HIS A 119 -10.09 -2.20 -1.95
CA HIS A 119 -11.25 -2.39 -2.83
C HIS A 119 -10.84 -2.40 -4.30
N LEU A 120 -11.66 -3.02 -5.14
CA LEU A 120 -11.54 -2.99 -6.60
C LEU A 120 -12.69 -2.17 -7.19
N PHE A 121 -12.34 -1.18 -7.98
CA PHE A 121 -13.28 -0.33 -8.71
C PHE A 121 -13.15 -0.63 -10.21
N LEU A 122 -14.24 -1.05 -10.86
CA LEU A 122 -14.30 -1.20 -12.30
C LEU A 122 -15.05 -0.01 -12.90
N ALA A 123 -14.47 0.60 -13.93
CA ALA A 123 -15.13 1.65 -14.69
C ALA A 123 -15.46 1.17 -16.11
N THR A 124 -16.69 1.46 -16.52
CA THR A 124 -17.21 1.16 -17.86
C THR A 124 -17.02 2.35 -18.83
N MET A 125 -17.10 2.12 -20.14
CA MET A 125 -16.92 3.16 -21.20
C MET A 125 -17.73 4.44 -20.95
N ALA A 126 -17.12 5.58 -21.34
CA ALA A 126 -17.71 6.91 -21.62
C ALA A 126 -19.12 7.15 -21.04
N ASP A 127 -19.18 7.44 -19.74
CA ASP A 127 -20.40 7.72 -18.95
C ASP A 127 -21.15 6.46 -18.46
N GLY A 128 -20.43 5.40 -18.10
CA GLY A 128 -21.02 4.20 -17.52
C GLY A 128 -20.85 4.10 -16.00
N ALA A 129 -21.27 2.97 -15.42
CA ALA A 129 -21.24 2.75 -13.98
C ALA A 129 -19.82 2.59 -13.42
N ILE A 130 -19.67 2.93 -12.13
CA ILE A 130 -18.59 2.48 -11.26
C ILE A 130 -19.09 1.28 -10.46
N ILE A 131 -18.36 0.17 -10.56
CA ILE A 131 -18.66 -1.06 -9.84
C ILE A 131 -17.61 -1.23 -8.76
N GLU A 132 -18.03 -1.17 -7.52
CA GLU A 132 -17.16 -1.32 -6.36
C GLU A 132 -17.26 -2.74 -5.83
N PHE A 133 -16.11 -3.34 -5.57
CA PHE A 133 -15.95 -4.65 -4.97
C PHE A 133 -14.99 -4.61 -3.79
N GLU A 134 -15.19 -5.53 -2.86
CA GLU A 134 -14.25 -5.86 -1.80
C GLU A 134 -13.76 -7.30 -1.99
N PRO A 135 -12.62 -7.71 -1.39
CA PRO A 135 -12.15 -9.08 -1.46
C PRO A 135 -13.20 -10.05 -0.89
N VAL A 136 -13.30 -11.25 -1.45
CA VAL A 136 -14.06 -12.33 -0.79
C VAL A 136 -13.30 -12.72 0.49
N ASP A 137 -14.00 -12.86 1.63
CA ASP A 137 -13.39 -13.17 2.94
C ASP A 137 -12.50 -14.44 2.94
N ASP A 138 -12.76 -15.40 2.04
CA ASP A 138 -11.99 -16.63 1.83
C ASP A 138 -10.89 -16.52 0.74
N ALA A 139 -10.69 -15.35 0.14
CA ALA A 139 -9.57 -15.15 -0.77
C ALA A 139 -8.25 -15.34 0.00
N PRO A 140 -7.29 -16.13 -0.52
CA PRO A 140 -6.06 -16.41 0.20
C PRO A 140 -5.37 -15.08 0.52
N ALA A 141 -5.19 -14.80 1.82
CA ALA A 141 -4.59 -13.56 2.25
C ALA A 141 -3.14 -13.50 1.80
N VAL A 142 -2.78 -12.40 1.12
CA VAL A 142 -1.42 -12.10 0.64
C VAL A 142 -0.44 -12.05 1.80
N ALA A 143 -0.86 -11.50 2.93
CA ALA A 143 -0.13 -11.57 4.19
C ALA A 143 -1.09 -11.77 5.37
N THR A 144 -0.54 -12.18 6.50
CA THR A 144 -1.21 -12.12 7.80
C THR A 144 -0.30 -11.37 8.75
N VAL A 145 -0.85 -10.44 9.53
CA VAL A 145 -0.12 -9.62 10.50
C VAL A 145 -0.90 -9.61 11.79
N LEU A 146 -0.31 -10.13 12.87
CA LEU A 146 -0.94 -10.25 14.19
C LEU A 146 -2.29 -10.99 14.16
N GLY A 147 -2.43 -11.96 13.26
CA GLY A 147 -3.66 -12.74 13.06
C GLY A 147 -4.67 -12.10 12.11
N GLU A 148 -4.44 -10.87 11.65
CA GLU A 148 -5.31 -10.19 10.69
C GLU A 148 -4.84 -10.40 9.26
N ALA A 149 -5.76 -10.75 8.37
CA ALA A 149 -5.49 -10.93 6.95
C ALA A 149 -5.24 -9.59 6.24
N VAL A 150 -4.34 -9.62 5.25
CA VAL A 150 -4.07 -8.56 4.30
C VAL A 150 -4.28 -9.14 2.91
N HIS A 151 -5.24 -8.59 2.16
CA HIS A 151 -5.69 -9.16 0.87
C HIS A 151 -5.15 -8.38 -0.35
N THR A 152 -4.45 -7.28 -0.13
CA THR A 152 -3.85 -6.49 -1.21
C THR A 152 -2.50 -7.06 -1.65
N THR A 153 -2.20 -7.00 -2.95
CA THR A 153 -0.88 -7.32 -3.51
C THR A 153 -0.06 -6.06 -3.76
N ASP A 154 -0.62 -4.88 -3.46
CA ASP A 154 0.13 -3.64 -3.49
C ASP A 154 1.22 -3.69 -2.41
N VAL A 155 2.48 -3.59 -2.84
CA VAL A 155 3.63 -3.76 -1.96
C VAL A 155 3.68 -2.65 -0.91
N GLU A 156 3.32 -1.42 -1.25
CA GLU A 156 3.35 -0.29 -0.34
C GLU A 156 2.26 -0.43 0.72
N GLU A 157 1.05 -0.84 0.32
CA GLU A 157 -0.04 -1.13 1.28
C GLU A 157 0.30 -2.31 2.20
N VAL A 158 0.88 -3.40 1.67
CA VAL A 158 1.33 -4.55 2.48
C VAL A 158 2.43 -4.13 3.44
N GLN A 159 3.43 -3.38 2.97
CA GLN A 159 4.53 -2.88 3.79
C GLN A 159 4.01 -1.95 4.89
N ALA A 160 3.12 -1.00 4.56
CA ALA A 160 2.50 -0.11 5.54
C ALA A 160 1.70 -0.89 6.58
N ALA A 161 0.91 -1.89 6.18
CA ALA A 161 0.14 -2.73 7.10
C ALA A 161 1.04 -3.51 8.07
N ILE A 162 2.12 -4.13 7.56
CA ILE A 162 3.08 -4.88 8.39
C ILE A 162 3.82 -3.95 9.35
N ILE A 163 4.45 -2.89 8.83
CA ILE A 163 5.28 -1.98 9.62
C ILE A 163 4.43 -1.30 10.70
N THR A 164 3.28 -0.71 10.33
CA THR A 164 2.45 0.04 11.26
C THR A 164 1.96 -0.84 12.41
N ARG A 165 1.40 -2.02 12.12
CA ARG A 165 0.86 -2.92 13.15
C ARG A 165 1.95 -3.45 14.08
N LEU A 166 3.10 -3.83 13.53
CA LEU A 166 4.21 -4.35 14.34
C LEU A 166 4.87 -3.25 15.19
N PHE A 167 4.99 -2.04 14.67
CA PHE A 167 5.49 -0.90 15.44
C PHE A 167 4.48 -0.45 16.50
N ASP A 168 3.18 -0.56 16.21
CA ASP A 168 2.14 -0.29 17.20
C ASP A 168 2.17 -1.27 18.35
N GLN A 169 2.29 -2.57 18.04
CA GLN A 169 2.48 -3.61 19.05
C GLN A 169 3.77 -3.36 19.86
N TYR A 170 4.90 -3.10 19.19
CA TYR A 170 6.17 -2.86 19.86
C TYR A 170 6.14 -1.63 20.76
N ALA A 171 5.55 -0.52 20.30
CA ALA A 171 5.40 0.68 21.11
C ALA A 171 4.54 0.42 22.35
N ALA A 172 3.45 -0.35 22.22
CA ALA A 172 2.63 -0.74 23.36
C ALA A 172 3.42 -1.62 24.36
N GLU A 173 4.17 -2.61 23.87
CA GLU A 173 5.02 -3.48 24.70
C GLU A 173 6.12 -2.70 25.45
N GLN A 174 6.69 -1.67 24.83
CA GLN A 174 7.75 -0.84 25.41
C GLN A 174 7.24 0.38 26.18
N GLY A 175 5.92 0.61 26.22
CA GLY A 175 5.35 1.82 26.84
C GLY A 175 5.75 3.11 26.12
N ILE A 176 5.99 3.07 24.82
CA ILE A 176 6.41 4.21 24.01
C ILE A 176 5.20 5.05 23.59
N ALA A 177 5.15 6.28 24.08
CA ALA A 177 4.17 7.29 23.67
C ALA A 177 4.83 8.67 23.54
N ALA A 178 4.16 9.57 22.81
CA ALA A 178 4.51 10.99 22.78
C ALA A 178 3.82 11.69 23.95
N GLU A 179 4.61 12.28 24.84
CA GLU A 179 4.13 12.97 26.02
C GLU A 179 3.60 14.37 25.68
N PRO A 180 2.59 14.90 26.40
CA PRO A 180 2.06 16.23 26.14
C PRO A 180 3.13 17.33 26.07
N ALA A 181 4.10 17.29 27.00
CA ALA A 181 5.20 18.27 27.04
C ALA A 181 6.13 18.19 25.82
N GLU A 182 6.32 16.99 25.24
CA GLU A 182 7.13 16.82 24.03
C GLU A 182 6.38 17.36 22.81
N ILE A 183 5.08 17.12 22.76
CA ILE A 183 4.20 17.64 21.69
C ILE A 183 4.21 19.17 21.73
N ASP A 184 4.07 19.78 22.91
CA ASP A 184 4.12 21.23 23.07
C ASP A 184 5.49 21.77 22.61
N ALA A 185 6.59 21.16 23.04
CA ALA A 185 7.94 21.56 22.62
C ALA A 185 8.16 21.45 21.10
N PHE A 186 7.66 20.38 20.47
CA PHE A 186 7.73 20.19 19.03
C PHE A 186 6.95 21.28 18.29
N VAL A 187 5.69 21.52 18.69
CA VAL A 187 4.83 22.52 18.04
C VAL A 187 5.40 23.92 18.19
N ASP A 188 5.95 24.24 19.37
CA ASP A 188 6.63 25.51 19.59
C ASP A 188 7.86 25.64 18.69
N ASN A 189 8.72 24.62 18.60
CA ASN A 189 9.88 24.66 17.73
C ASN A 189 9.48 24.83 16.25
N LEU A 190 8.45 24.11 15.80
CA LEU A 190 7.90 24.25 14.45
C LEU A 190 7.44 25.69 14.17
N ARG A 191 6.68 26.30 15.09
CA ARG A 191 6.23 27.70 14.95
C ARG A 191 7.41 28.67 14.86
N HIS A 192 8.41 28.51 15.73
CA HIS A 192 9.60 29.35 15.71
C HIS A 192 10.39 29.19 14.40
N GLY A 193 10.55 27.97 13.90
CA GLY A 193 11.20 27.68 12.63
C GLY A 193 10.48 28.33 11.44
N MET A 194 9.16 28.13 11.33
CA MET A 194 8.34 28.74 10.28
C MET A 194 8.42 30.28 10.32
N ALA A 195 8.37 30.88 11.51
CA ALA A 195 8.49 32.33 11.67
C ALA A 195 9.88 32.85 11.23
N ALA A 196 10.95 32.11 11.52
CA ALA A 196 12.30 32.46 11.09
C ALA A 196 12.48 32.41 9.56
N GLU A 197 11.73 31.55 8.87
CA GLU A 197 11.68 31.47 7.41
C GLU A 197 10.69 32.48 6.78
N GLY A 198 10.05 33.33 7.58
CA GLY A 198 9.07 34.30 7.11
C GLY A 198 7.74 33.69 6.67
N LEU A 199 7.49 32.42 7.01
CA LEU A 199 6.24 31.71 6.72
C LEU A 199 5.21 32.05 7.79
N THR A 200 4.34 33.03 7.50
CA THR A 200 3.31 33.50 8.42
C THR A 200 1.95 32.84 8.17
N ALA A 201 1.93 31.52 7.98
CA ALA A 201 0.70 30.76 7.69
C ALA A 201 -0.40 30.95 8.77
N ASP A 202 -0.02 31.42 9.96
CA ASP A 202 -0.90 31.63 11.11
C ASP A 202 -1.53 33.04 11.12
N THR A 203 -1.04 33.98 10.30
CA THR A 203 -1.51 35.37 10.33
C THR A 203 -2.80 35.54 9.54
N GLY A 204 -3.84 36.09 10.18
CA GLY A 204 -5.13 36.39 9.55
C GLY A 204 -6.11 35.22 9.52
N LEU A 205 -5.78 34.10 10.16
CA LEU A 205 -6.72 32.99 10.35
C LEU A 205 -7.87 33.37 11.28
N THR A 206 -9.03 32.78 11.04
CA THR A 206 -10.13 32.82 12.01
C THR A 206 -9.76 31.99 13.25
N ALA A 207 -10.49 32.17 14.35
CA ALA A 207 -10.27 31.38 15.57
C ALA A 207 -10.49 29.87 15.31
N GLU A 208 -11.43 29.52 14.43
CA GLU A 208 -11.71 28.14 14.04
C GLU A 208 -10.57 27.54 13.23
N ASP A 209 -10.10 28.25 12.20
CA ASP A 209 -8.97 27.80 11.37
C ASP A 209 -7.68 27.66 12.18
N ALA A 210 -7.44 28.58 13.12
CA ALA A 210 -6.30 28.51 14.02
C ALA A 210 -6.36 27.29 14.95
N ALA A 211 -7.55 26.95 15.44
CA ALA A 211 -7.76 25.74 16.26
C ALA A 211 -7.57 24.46 15.43
N ALA A 212 -8.12 24.41 14.21
CA ALA A 212 -7.94 23.27 13.31
C ALA A 212 -6.46 23.06 12.95
N LEU A 213 -5.73 24.14 12.68
CA LEU A 213 -4.30 24.10 12.40
C LEU A 213 -3.48 23.61 13.61
N ASP A 214 -3.84 24.01 14.84
CA ASP A 214 -3.20 23.51 16.06
C ASP A 214 -3.42 22.01 16.26
N VAL A 215 -4.66 21.52 16.03
CA VAL A 215 -4.98 20.09 16.09
C VAL A 215 -4.13 19.29 15.09
N MET A 216 -4.06 19.74 13.84
CA MET A 216 -3.24 19.10 12.80
C MET A 216 -1.76 19.04 13.20
N ARG A 217 -1.20 20.15 13.69
CA ARG A 217 0.21 20.21 14.15
C ARG A 217 0.48 19.28 15.31
N ARG A 218 -0.43 19.21 16.29
CA ARG A 218 -0.31 18.32 17.45
C ARG A 218 -0.41 16.85 17.06
N GLN A 219 -1.26 16.50 16.10
CA GLN A 219 -1.35 15.14 15.55
C GLN A 219 -0.05 14.76 14.83
N MET A 220 0.46 15.64 13.97
CA MET A 220 1.75 15.45 13.30
C MET A 220 2.90 15.28 14.30
N ALA A 221 2.99 16.16 15.31
CA ALA A 221 3.99 16.09 16.36
C ALA A 221 3.95 14.74 17.10
N ARG A 222 2.75 14.27 17.48
CA ARG A 222 2.56 12.97 18.12
C ARG A 222 3.14 11.83 17.30
N SER A 223 2.84 11.79 16.00
CA SER A 223 3.33 10.75 15.09
C SER A 223 4.85 10.79 14.94
N ILE A 224 5.43 11.97 14.72
CA ILE A 224 6.89 12.14 14.55
C ILE A 224 7.64 11.77 15.83
N ILE A 225 7.19 12.27 16.99
CA ILE A 225 7.80 11.97 18.29
C ILE A 225 7.78 10.48 18.57
N ARG A 226 6.61 9.85 18.37
CA ARG A 226 6.44 8.42 18.60
C ARG A 226 7.34 7.59 17.67
N GLN A 227 7.39 7.93 16.38
CA GLN A 227 8.25 7.24 15.42
C GLN A 227 9.72 7.36 15.81
N TRP A 228 10.20 8.56 16.14
CA TRP A 228 11.59 8.74 16.57
C TRP A 228 11.93 7.91 17.82
N LYS A 229 11.01 7.84 18.80
CA LYS A 229 11.19 7.00 20.00
C LYS A 229 11.21 5.50 19.69
N ILE A 230 10.36 5.03 18.78
CA ILE A 230 10.37 3.64 18.29
C ILE A 230 11.72 3.35 17.64
N ASN A 231 12.19 4.23 16.76
CA ASN A 231 13.47 4.09 16.07
C ASN A 231 14.63 4.03 17.06
N LYS A 232 14.66 4.95 18.02
CA LYS A 232 15.65 4.93 19.10
C LYS A 232 15.63 3.60 19.86
N ALA A 233 14.47 3.14 20.29
CA ALA A 233 14.35 1.90 21.06
C ALA A 233 14.75 0.66 20.25
N LEU A 234 14.41 0.61 18.95
CA LEU A 234 14.85 -0.45 18.05
C LEU A 234 16.36 -0.41 17.85
N TYR A 235 16.93 0.78 17.64
CA TYR A 235 18.38 0.94 17.52
C TYR A 235 19.12 0.50 18.78
N GLU A 236 18.62 0.86 19.97
CA GLU A 236 19.21 0.43 21.24
C GLU A 236 19.14 -1.10 21.44
N SER A 237 18.09 -1.74 20.92
CA SER A 237 17.88 -3.19 21.08
C SER A 237 18.64 -4.03 20.05
N TYR A 238 18.74 -3.55 18.81
CA TYR A 238 19.25 -4.33 17.68
C TYR A 238 20.53 -3.76 17.05
N GLY A 239 20.81 -2.47 17.21
CA GLY A 239 21.94 -1.75 16.61
C GLY A 239 21.96 -1.78 15.08
N GLY A 240 23.14 -1.52 14.52
CA GLY A 240 23.40 -1.57 13.07
C GLY A 240 23.44 -0.19 12.42
N ARG A 241 23.37 -0.11 11.09
CA ARG A 241 23.51 1.15 10.36
C ARG A 241 22.23 1.98 10.35
N ILE A 242 22.41 3.29 10.23
CA ILE A 242 21.34 4.29 10.18
C ILE A 242 21.34 4.95 8.80
N ILE A 243 20.16 5.21 8.24
CA ILE A 243 19.97 5.93 6.97
C ILE A 243 19.33 7.29 7.19
N TYR A 244 19.53 8.21 6.24
CA TYR A 244 18.83 9.49 6.19
C TYR A 244 17.41 9.31 5.63
N GLN A 245 16.41 9.82 6.35
CA GLN A 245 15.02 9.88 5.89
C GLN A 245 14.42 11.27 6.14
N GLN A 246 13.36 11.59 5.39
CA GLN A 246 12.69 12.91 5.44
C GLN A 246 12.17 13.26 6.84
N LEU A 247 11.76 12.26 7.63
CA LEU A 247 11.16 12.45 8.96
C LEU A 247 12.12 12.12 10.12
N GLY A 248 13.41 11.96 9.83
CA GLY A 248 14.46 11.72 10.83
C GLY A 248 15.29 10.46 10.54
N PRO A 249 16.17 10.05 11.48
CA PRO A 249 17.00 8.88 11.30
C PRO A 249 16.20 7.57 11.35
N GLU A 250 16.55 6.65 10.46
CA GLU A 250 15.97 5.30 10.42
C GLU A 250 17.06 4.23 10.61
N PRO A 251 16.96 3.37 11.65
CA PRO A 251 17.95 2.34 11.91
C PRO A 251 17.65 1.09 11.07
N LEU A 252 18.03 1.12 9.78
CA LEU A 252 17.63 0.13 8.78
C LEU A 252 17.96 -1.31 9.19
N ASP A 253 19.17 -1.55 9.71
CA ASP A 253 19.59 -2.88 10.16
C ASP A 253 18.81 -3.33 11.40
N ALA A 254 18.41 -2.41 12.29
CA ALA A 254 17.58 -2.71 13.45
C ALA A 254 16.16 -3.11 13.03
N TYR A 255 15.58 -2.38 12.08
CA TYR A 255 14.28 -2.71 11.48
C TYR A 255 14.29 -4.11 10.90
N ARG A 256 15.31 -4.42 10.07
CA ARG A 256 15.47 -5.75 9.48
C ARG A 256 15.46 -6.86 10.53
N ARG A 257 16.32 -6.74 11.55
CA ARG A 257 16.44 -7.75 12.63
C ARG A 257 15.16 -7.89 13.43
N PHE A 258 14.48 -6.78 13.70
CA PHE A 258 13.18 -6.77 14.36
C PHE A 258 12.13 -7.51 13.54
N PHE A 259 12.02 -7.23 12.24
CA PHE A 259 11.06 -7.92 11.38
C PHE A 259 11.41 -9.40 11.19
N GLU A 260 12.68 -9.76 11.03
CA GLU A 260 13.11 -11.17 10.99
C GLU A 260 12.72 -11.91 12.29
N GLN A 261 12.91 -11.29 13.46
CA GLN A 261 12.50 -11.87 14.75
C GLN A 261 10.98 -12.02 14.84
N ARG A 262 10.21 -10.99 14.45
CA ARG A 262 8.74 -11.02 14.48
C ARG A 262 8.19 -12.07 13.51
N GLN A 263 8.79 -12.22 12.33
CA GLN A 263 8.40 -13.24 11.36
C GLN A 263 8.68 -14.65 11.90
N ALA A 264 9.87 -14.87 12.47
CA ALA A 264 10.24 -16.15 13.09
C ALA A 264 9.34 -16.52 14.28
N ALA A 265 8.81 -15.52 14.99
CA ALA A 265 7.82 -15.70 16.05
C ALA A 265 6.37 -15.89 15.54
N GLY A 266 6.13 -15.87 14.23
CA GLY A 266 4.80 -16.00 13.63
C GLY A 266 3.92 -14.76 13.78
N ALA A 267 4.49 -13.60 14.13
CA ALA A 267 3.73 -12.36 14.25
C ALA A 267 3.27 -11.83 12.89
N PHE A 268 3.92 -12.22 11.80
CA PHE A 268 3.40 -12.02 10.45
C PHE A 268 3.94 -13.07 9.48
N GLU A 269 3.24 -13.21 8.35
CA GLU A 269 3.60 -14.07 7.23
C GLU A 269 3.24 -13.33 5.93
N ILE A 270 4.11 -13.35 4.93
CA ILE A 270 3.79 -12.91 3.56
C ILE A 270 3.78 -14.17 2.70
N ARG A 271 2.61 -14.53 2.16
CA ARG A 271 2.39 -15.77 1.40
C ARG A 271 2.70 -15.60 -0.07
N ASP A 272 2.47 -14.41 -0.62
CA ASP A 272 2.83 -14.12 -2.00
C ASP A 272 4.36 -13.91 -2.12
N PRO A 273 5.07 -14.72 -2.93
CA PRO A 273 6.53 -14.67 -3.01
C PRO A 273 7.05 -13.39 -3.67
N ILE A 274 6.29 -12.78 -4.59
CA ILE A 274 6.69 -11.53 -5.26
C ILE A 274 6.57 -10.37 -4.26
N VAL A 275 5.47 -10.33 -3.51
CA VAL A 275 5.28 -9.33 -2.44
C VAL A 275 6.33 -9.51 -1.35
N ALA A 276 6.65 -10.76 -0.97
CA ALA A 276 7.67 -11.05 0.03
C ALA A 276 9.05 -10.56 -0.41
N GLU A 277 9.47 -10.85 -1.65
CA GLU A 277 10.74 -10.36 -2.21
C GLU A 277 10.80 -8.83 -2.15
N ARG A 278 9.73 -8.15 -2.57
CA ARG A 278 9.67 -6.68 -2.63
C ARG A 278 9.64 -6.02 -1.26
N PHE A 279 8.92 -6.60 -0.31
CA PHE A 279 8.94 -6.18 1.09
C PHE A 279 10.36 -6.25 1.66
N TRP A 280 11.06 -7.37 1.49
CA TRP A 280 12.42 -7.55 2.01
C TRP A 280 13.46 -6.72 1.27
N ARG A 281 13.23 -6.40 -0.01
CA ARG A 281 14.15 -5.57 -0.80
C ARG A 281 14.43 -4.23 -0.12
N TYR A 282 13.42 -3.58 0.46
CA TYR A 282 13.63 -2.32 1.20
C TYR A 282 14.68 -2.46 2.30
N PHE A 283 14.75 -3.61 2.99
CA PHE A 283 15.68 -3.82 4.10
C PHE A 283 17.02 -4.47 3.70
N THR A 284 17.17 -4.87 2.45
CA THR A 284 18.30 -5.71 1.99
C THR A 284 19.06 -5.16 0.81
N ASP A 285 18.42 -4.36 -0.04
CA ASP A 285 19.06 -3.65 -1.15
C ASP A 285 19.73 -2.40 -0.60
N GLU A 286 21.04 -2.43 -0.43
CA GLU A 286 21.78 -1.28 0.11
C GLU A 286 21.86 -0.12 -0.89
N SER A 287 21.67 -0.38 -2.19
CA SER A 287 21.88 0.62 -3.25
C SER A 287 20.80 1.70 -3.31
N ILE A 288 19.66 1.49 -2.64
CA ILE A 288 18.54 2.42 -2.61
C ILE A 288 18.58 3.36 -1.39
N HIS A 289 19.59 3.24 -0.53
CA HIS A 289 19.69 3.97 0.72
C HIS A 289 20.91 4.88 0.79
N ASP A 290 20.74 5.98 1.51
CA ASP A 290 21.84 6.88 1.91
C ASP A 290 22.18 6.64 3.39
N PHE A 291 23.32 5.99 3.62
CA PHE A 291 23.76 5.59 4.96
C PHE A 291 24.57 6.70 5.64
N MET A 292 24.33 6.87 6.94
CA MET A 292 25.20 7.67 7.78
C MET A 292 26.58 7.01 7.89
N GLU A 293 27.64 7.83 7.88
CA GLU A 293 29.01 7.34 8.02
C GLU A 293 29.20 6.66 9.40
N PRO A 294 29.70 5.41 9.44
CA PRO A 294 29.95 4.71 10.69
C PRO A 294 30.95 5.44 11.58
N GLY A 295 30.60 5.65 12.85
CA GLY A 295 31.36 6.45 13.81
C GLY A 295 31.32 7.96 13.53
N GLY A 296 30.52 8.41 12.56
CA GLY A 296 30.37 9.80 12.19
C GLY A 296 29.61 10.63 13.21
N ALA A 297 29.69 11.95 13.08
CA ALA A 297 28.98 12.89 13.95
C ALA A 297 27.46 12.82 13.77
N ASP A 298 26.97 12.46 12.59
CA ASP A 298 25.53 12.34 12.32
C ASP A 298 24.94 11.07 12.93
N GLU A 299 25.61 9.92 12.73
CA GLU A 299 25.23 8.66 13.38
C GLU A 299 25.23 8.81 14.91
N SER A 300 26.27 9.43 15.48
CA SER A 300 26.38 9.66 16.92
C SER A 300 25.26 10.55 17.49
N ARG A 301 24.65 11.41 16.67
CA ARG A 301 23.59 12.34 17.10
C ARG A 301 22.19 11.80 16.84
N ALA A 302 22.02 10.88 15.88
CA ALA A 302 20.73 10.41 15.36
C ALA A 302 19.68 10.12 16.45
N PHE A 303 20.08 9.39 17.49
CA PHE A 303 19.19 9.03 18.62
C PHE A 303 19.66 9.55 19.98
N ALA A 304 20.64 10.47 20.00
CA ALA A 304 21.18 11.02 21.24
C ALA A 304 20.35 12.21 21.76
N VAL A 305 19.87 13.07 20.85
CA VAL A 305 19.11 14.27 21.19
C VAL A 305 17.78 14.25 20.45
N PRO A 306 16.64 14.29 21.15
CA PRO A 306 15.35 14.39 20.49
C PRO A 306 15.25 15.68 19.67
N PRO A 307 14.80 15.65 18.40
CA PRO A 307 14.77 16.83 17.52
C PRO A 307 13.93 18.01 18.03
N TRP A 308 12.94 17.75 18.89
CA TRP A 308 12.09 18.78 19.51
C TRP A 308 12.71 19.43 20.75
N VAL A 309 13.82 18.89 21.26
CA VAL A 309 14.59 19.50 22.33
C VAL A 309 15.59 20.45 21.68
N GLY A 310 15.19 21.72 21.52
CA GLY A 310 16.03 22.74 20.89
C GLY A 310 17.42 22.84 21.53
N SER A 311 18.42 23.28 20.76
CA SER A 311 19.85 23.39 21.15
C SER A 311 20.12 24.26 22.40
N ARG A 312 19.12 24.98 22.93
CA ARG A 312 19.19 25.71 24.21
C ARG A 312 19.05 24.83 25.45
N ALA A 313 18.45 23.65 25.37
CA ALA A 313 18.23 22.80 26.55
C ALA A 313 19.47 22.00 26.99
N ILE A 314 20.52 21.94 26.15
CA ILE A 314 21.77 21.21 26.41
C ILE A 314 22.78 22.09 27.18
N ALA A 315 22.47 23.38 27.37
CA ALA A 315 23.28 24.32 28.16
C ALA A 315 22.63 24.61 29.52
N LYS A 316 22.49 23.58 30.36
CA LYS A 316 22.34 23.73 31.82
C LYS A 316 23.09 22.62 32.54
#